data_AF-A0A7V5RBS9-F1
#
_entry.id   AF-A0A7V5RBS9-F1
#
_cell.length_a   1.000
_cell.length_b   1.000
_cell.length_c   1.000
_cell.angle_alpha   90.00
_cell.angle_beta   90.00
_cell.angle_gamma   90.00
#
_symmetry.space_group_name_H-M   'P 1'
#
loop_
_entity.id
_entity.type
_entity.pdbx_description
1 polymer ?
#
loop_
_entity_poly.entity_id
_entity_poly.type
_entity_poly.pdbx_seq_one_letter_code
_entity_poly.pdbx_strand_id
1 'polypeptide(L)'
;MSSLAIALILVDTAIMAAILFFLLRSGAMSRGSAASRAAGTEELLQRLRKGAEDAERLCALLKKKLKAVEELDAGIRKKQIRLENVINSLEDALAELRDRPPVRPAGREDYREALIMLRAGERPEEVAKRLGLYKGEIELLAALSNLDSR
;
A
#
# COMPACT_ATOMS: atom_id res chain seq x y z
N MET A 1 27.43 88.56 48.02
CA MET A 1 27.54 87.88 46.71
C MET A 1 27.69 86.36 46.83
N SER A 2 28.13 85.83 47.98
CA SER A 2 28.35 84.39 48.20
C SER A 2 27.08 83.55 48.42
N SER A 3 25.98 84.15 48.91
CA SER A 3 24.72 83.45 49.20
C SER A 3 23.94 83.02 47.94
N LEU A 4 24.00 83.82 46.87
CA LEU A 4 23.35 83.49 45.59
C LEU A 4 24.05 82.31 44.89
N ALA A 5 25.37 82.21 45.00
CA ALA A 5 26.13 81.10 44.44
C ALA A 5 25.79 79.77 45.14
N ILE A 6 25.62 79.78 46.46
CA ILE A 6 25.24 78.58 47.23
C ILE A 6 23.82 78.12 46.87
N ALA A 7 22.88 79.06 46.71
CA ALA A 7 21.50 78.75 46.30
C ALA A 7 21.45 78.12 44.90
N LEU A 8 22.25 78.62 43.94
CA LEU A 8 22.34 78.05 42.59
C LEU A 8 22.88 76.62 42.60
N ILE A 9 23.92 76.33 43.41
CA ILE A 9 24.49 74.99 43.52
C ILE A 9 23.48 74.00 44.11
N LEU A 10 22.69 74.43 45.10
CA LEU A 10 21.63 73.60 45.70
C LEU A 10 20.50 73.27 44.73
N VAL A 11 20.11 74.23 43.88
CA VAL A 11 19.10 74.00 42.85
C VAL A 11 19.62 73.04 41.77
N ASP A 12 20.87 73.22 41.34
CA ASP A 12 21.45 72.39 40.28
C ASP A 12 21.67 70.94 40.74
N THR A 13 22.09 70.75 41.99
CA THR A 13 22.18 69.41 42.61
C THR A 13 20.81 68.74 42.78
N ALA A 14 19.76 69.50 43.11
CA ALA A 14 18.40 68.97 43.18
C ALA A 14 17.87 68.54 41.80
N ILE A 15 18.17 69.30 40.75
CA ILE A 15 17.79 68.97 39.37
C ILE A 15 18.55 67.72 38.88
N MET A 16 19.86 67.65 39.12
CA MET A 16 20.68 66.47 38.85
C MET A 16 20.12 65.22 39.54
N ALA A 17 19.79 65.31 40.83
CA ALA A 17 19.21 64.20 41.58
C ALA A 17 17.83 63.77 41.03
N ALA A 18 16.99 64.72 40.62
CA ALA A 18 15.69 64.45 40.03
C ALA A 18 15.80 63.72 38.68
N ILE A 19 16.73 64.13 37.82
CA ILE A 19 17.00 63.48 36.53
C ILE A 19 17.53 62.06 36.76
N LEU A 20 18.47 61.89 37.70
CA LEU A 20 19.03 60.57 38.03
C LEU A 20 17.97 59.62 38.59
N PHE A 21 17.10 60.12 39.46
CA PHE A 21 15.94 59.38 39.97
C PHE A 21 14.97 58.98 38.85
N PHE A 22 14.68 59.90 37.92
CA PHE A 22 13.80 59.63 36.79
C PHE A 22 14.38 58.60 35.82
N LEU A 23 15.68 58.67 35.54
CA LEU A 23 16.39 57.68 34.71
C LEU A 23 16.46 56.31 35.37
N LEU A 24 16.69 56.23 36.68
CA LEU A 24 16.68 54.98 37.43
C LEU A 24 15.28 54.35 37.47
N ARG A 25 14.24 55.17 37.71
CA ARG A 25 12.83 54.75 37.72
C ARG A 25 12.37 54.24 36.35
N SER A 26 12.68 54.98 35.28
CA SER A 26 12.32 54.59 33.91
C SER A 26 13.14 53.40 33.42
N GLY A 27 14.43 53.32 33.77
CA GLY A 27 15.30 52.18 33.50
C GLY A 27 14.88 50.90 34.23
N ALA A 28 14.34 51.00 35.45
CA ALA A 28 13.80 49.86 36.18
C ALA A 28 12.49 49.35 35.56
N MET A 29 11.62 50.25 35.10
CA MET A 29 10.38 49.90 34.37
C MET A 29 10.66 49.28 32.99
N SER A 30 11.68 49.79 32.26
CA SER A 30 12.04 49.24 30.95
C SER A 30 12.73 47.87 31.06
N ARG A 31 13.54 47.65 32.10
CA ARG A 31 14.18 46.34 32.37
C ARG A 31 13.15 45.24 32.69
N GLY A 32 12.10 45.54 33.45
CA GLY A 32 11.00 44.60 33.69
C GLY A 32 10.21 44.25 32.41
N SER A 33 9.99 45.24 31.53
CA SER A 33 9.32 45.05 30.24
C SER A 33 10.18 44.31 29.20
N ALA A 34 11.50 44.51 29.20
CA ALA A 34 12.43 43.83 28.31
C ALA A 34 12.62 42.35 28.72
N ALA A 35 12.74 42.07 30.02
CA ALA A 35 12.82 40.69 30.53
C ALA A 35 11.53 39.89 30.27
N SER A 36 10.36 40.52 30.43
CA SER A 36 9.07 39.89 30.13
C SER A 36 8.85 39.65 28.63
N ARG A 37 9.31 40.56 27.76
CA ARG A 37 9.26 40.36 26.30
C ARG A 37 10.23 39.28 25.81
N ALA A 38 11.45 39.23 26.37
CA ALA A 38 12.42 38.17 26.07
C ALA A 38 11.90 36.79 26.48
N ALA A 39 11.24 36.68 27.64
CA ALA A 39 10.60 35.42 28.07
C ALA A 39 9.44 35.00 27.14
N GLY A 40 8.62 35.96 26.69
CA GLY A 40 7.53 35.68 25.74
C GLY A 40 8.02 35.26 24.35
N THR A 41 9.14 35.83 23.87
CA THR A 41 9.75 35.42 22.59
C THR A 41 10.40 34.05 22.67
N GLU A 42 11.01 33.69 23.81
CA GLU A 42 11.61 32.38 24.02
C GLU A 42 10.55 31.27 24.03
N GLU A 43 9.40 31.52 24.66
CA GLU A 43 8.26 30.58 24.67
C GLU A 43 7.68 30.37 23.26
N LEU A 44 7.57 31.43 22.46
CA LEU A 44 7.13 31.34 21.07
C LEU A 44 8.13 30.57 20.20
N LEU A 45 9.44 30.80 20.37
CA LEU A 45 10.48 30.05 19.66
C LEU A 45 10.47 28.56 20.04
N GLN A 46 10.25 28.23 21.31
CA GLN A 46 10.08 26.83 21.74
C GLN A 46 8.84 26.18 21.16
N ARG A 47 7.70 26.88 21.10
CA ARG A 47 6.48 26.36 20.47
C ARG A 47 6.65 26.15 18.97
N LEU A 48 7.35 27.06 18.27
CA LEU A 48 7.67 26.91 16.85
C LEU A 48 8.64 25.74 16.61
N ARG A 49 9.66 25.57 17.45
CA ARG A 49 10.55 24.39 17.38
C ARG A 49 9.80 23.09 17.59
N LYS A 50 8.96 23.00 18.63
CA LYS A 50 8.10 21.83 18.85
C LYS A 50 7.17 21.57 17.67
N GLY A 51 6.55 22.62 17.13
CA GLY A 51 5.70 22.51 15.95
C GLY A 51 6.45 22.01 14.71
N ALA A 52 7.69 22.47 14.50
CA ALA A 52 8.55 22.01 13.42
C ALA A 52 8.96 20.53 13.61
N GLU A 53 9.36 20.15 14.83
CA GLU A 53 9.68 18.75 15.16
C GLU A 53 8.48 17.82 14.99
N ASP A 54 7.29 18.25 15.40
CA ASP A 54 6.05 17.48 15.23
C ASP A 54 5.65 17.38 13.74
N ALA A 55 5.84 18.46 12.96
CA ALA A 55 5.63 18.44 11.52
C ALA A 55 6.61 17.48 10.81
N GLU A 56 7.89 17.45 11.22
CA GLU A 56 8.87 16.50 10.70
C GLU A 56 8.50 15.05 11.04
N ARG A 57 8.04 14.80 12.28
CA ARG A 57 7.56 13.48 12.70
C ARG A 57 6.35 13.02 11.89
N LEU A 58 5.39 13.91 11.66
CA LEU A 58 4.21 13.64 10.84
C LEU A 58 4.61 13.36 9.38
N CYS A 59 5.53 14.14 8.80
CA CYS A 59 6.07 13.90 7.47
C CYS A 59 6.78 12.53 7.38
N ALA A 60 7.54 12.14 8.40
CA ALA A 60 8.18 10.83 8.45
C ALA A 60 7.16 9.68 8.54
N LEU A 61 6.10 9.86 9.33
CA LEU A 61 5.00 8.89 9.42
C LEU A 61 4.24 8.78 8.09
N LEU A 62 3.93 9.90 7.45
CA LEU A 62 3.26 9.93 6.14
C LEU A 62 4.11 9.25 5.08
N LYS A 63 5.43 9.48 5.04
CA LYS A 63 6.33 8.77 4.13
C LYS A 63 6.33 7.25 4.37
N LYS A 64 6.30 6.81 5.64
CA LYS A 64 6.18 5.38 5.97
C LYS A 64 4.85 4.79 5.52
N LYS A 65 3.74 5.52 5.75
CA LYS A 65 2.40 5.09 5.33
C LYS A 65 2.26 5.06 3.81
N LEU A 66 2.84 6.03 3.10
CA LEU A 66 2.87 6.06 1.64
C LEU A 66 3.57 4.81 1.08
N LYS A 67 4.75 4.46 1.61
CA LYS A 67 5.46 3.23 1.22
C LYS A 67 4.62 1.98 1.47
N ALA A 68 3.94 1.89 2.62
CA ALA A 68 3.07 0.76 2.92
C ALA A 68 1.89 0.66 1.94
N VAL A 69 1.34 1.79 1.50
CA VAL A 69 0.27 1.83 0.48
C VAL A 69 0.81 1.40 -0.88
N GLU A 70 2.00 1.86 -1.28
CA GLU A 70 2.65 1.44 -2.53
C GLU A 70 2.91 -0.08 -2.57
N GLU A 71 3.37 -0.65 -1.45
CA GLU A 71 3.56 -2.10 -1.31
C GLU A 71 2.24 -2.87 -1.42
N LEU A 72 1.16 -2.35 -0.81
CA LEU A 72 -0.17 -2.93 -0.93
C LEU A 72 -0.71 -2.85 -2.36
N ASP A 73 -0.55 -1.72 -3.05
CA ASP A 73 -0.99 -1.56 -4.44
C ASP A 73 -0.24 -2.54 -5.37
N ALA A 74 1.07 -2.69 -5.17
CA ALA A 74 1.86 -3.68 -5.90
C ALA A 74 1.39 -5.13 -5.61
N GLY A 75 1.01 -5.42 -4.37
CA GLY A 75 0.43 -6.70 -3.98
C GLY A 75 -0.92 -6.98 -4.64
N ILE A 76 -1.80 -5.97 -4.72
CA ILE A 76 -3.10 -6.07 -5.37
C ILE A 76 -2.94 -6.31 -6.87
N ARG A 77 -2.07 -5.54 -7.54
CA ARG A 77 -1.79 -5.71 -8.98
C ARG A 77 -1.31 -7.12 -9.30
N LYS A 78 -0.40 -7.68 -8.49
CA LYS A 78 0.07 -9.07 -8.65
C LYS A 78 -1.07 -10.09 -8.52
N LYS A 79 -1.96 -9.91 -7.56
CA LYS A 79 -3.13 -10.79 -7.38
C LYS A 79 -4.11 -10.66 -8.56
N GLN A 80 -4.32 -9.44 -9.06
CA GLN A 80 -5.17 -9.20 -10.22
C GLN A 80 -4.64 -9.93 -11.47
N ILE A 81 -3.35 -9.78 -11.77
CA ILE A 81 -2.71 -10.50 -12.90
C ILE A 81 -2.85 -12.02 -12.72
N ARG A 82 -2.66 -12.53 -11.50
CA ARG A 82 -2.81 -13.96 -11.23
C ARG A 82 -4.24 -14.45 -11.46
N LEU A 83 -5.24 -13.67 -11.06
CA LEU A 83 -6.64 -14.00 -11.28
C LEU A 83 -7.00 -13.96 -12.76
N GLU A 84 -6.53 -12.94 -13.49
CA GLU A 84 -6.73 -12.82 -14.93
C GLU A 84 -6.12 -13.99 -15.69
N ASN A 85 -4.91 -14.43 -15.31
CA ASN A 85 -4.29 -15.63 -15.88
C ASN A 85 -5.11 -16.91 -15.59
N VAL A 86 -5.69 -17.03 -14.38
CA VAL A 86 -6.55 -18.17 -14.05
C VAL A 86 -7.84 -18.13 -14.85
N ILE A 87 -8.47 -16.97 -14.99
CA ILE A 87 -9.68 -16.79 -15.81
C ILE A 87 -9.39 -17.18 -17.25
N ASN A 88 -8.32 -16.65 -17.84
CA ASN A 88 -7.93 -17.00 -19.21
C ASN A 88 -7.69 -18.52 -19.36
N SER A 89 -6.99 -19.14 -18.41
CA SER A 89 -6.77 -20.60 -18.46
C SER A 89 -8.06 -21.42 -18.34
N LEU A 90 -9.06 -20.92 -17.61
CA LEU A 90 -10.36 -21.56 -17.49
C LEU A 90 -11.20 -21.34 -18.75
N GLU A 91 -11.13 -20.16 -19.34
CA GLU A 91 -11.78 -19.86 -20.62
C GLU A 91 -11.22 -20.73 -21.75
N ASP A 92 -9.90 -20.91 -21.80
CA ASP A 92 -9.24 -21.81 -22.74
C ASP A 92 -9.69 -23.26 -22.52
N ALA A 93 -9.71 -23.73 -21.27
CA ALA A 93 -10.17 -25.08 -20.95
C ALA A 93 -11.67 -25.29 -21.28
N LEU A 94 -12.50 -24.27 -21.08
CA LEU A 94 -13.91 -24.29 -21.45
C LEU A 94 -14.10 -24.29 -22.97
N ALA A 95 -13.28 -23.54 -23.71
CA ALA A 95 -13.27 -23.57 -25.17
C ALA A 95 -12.89 -24.97 -25.68
N GLU A 96 -11.85 -25.59 -25.12
CA GLU A 96 -11.49 -26.97 -25.43
C GLU A 96 -12.61 -27.98 -25.11
N LEU A 97 -13.34 -27.79 -24.01
CA LEU A 97 -14.47 -28.64 -23.66
C LEU A 97 -15.67 -28.43 -24.59
N ARG A 98 -15.89 -27.20 -25.07
CA ARG A 98 -16.99 -26.86 -25.98
C ARG A 98 -16.79 -27.41 -27.39
N ASP A 99 -15.54 -27.50 -27.84
CA ASP A 99 -15.20 -28.08 -29.14
C ASP A 99 -15.11 -29.62 -29.11
N ARG A 100 -15.28 -30.26 -27.94
CA ARG A 100 -15.41 -31.72 -27.89
C ARG A 100 -16.77 -32.14 -28.46
N PRO A 101 -16.81 -33.11 -29.39
CA PRO A 101 -18.07 -33.64 -29.89
C PRO A 101 -18.90 -34.19 -28.73
N PRO A 102 -20.24 -34.07 -28.78
CA PRO A 102 -21.11 -34.61 -27.74
C PRO A 102 -20.87 -36.12 -27.63
N VAL A 103 -20.23 -36.53 -26.54
CA VAL A 103 -19.98 -37.94 -26.27
C VAL A 103 -21.29 -38.54 -25.77
N ARG A 104 -21.86 -39.46 -26.54
CA ARG A 104 -23.08 -40.16 -26.15
C ARG A 104 -22.73 -41.32 -25.22
N PRO A 105 -23.59 -41.67 -24.24
CA PRO A 105 -23.45 -42.92 -23.53
C PRO A 105 -23.52 -44.08 -24.53
N ALA A 106 -22.52 -44.96 -24.50
CA ALA A 106 -22.41 -46.08 -25.42
C ALA A 106 -23.51 -47.13 -25.17
N GLY A 107 -24.13 -47.62 -26.23
CA GLY A 107 -24.95 -48.82 -26.19
C GLY A 107 -24.10 -50.11 -26.28
N ARG A 108 -24.70 -51.26 -25.95
CA ARG A 108 -24.05 -52.58 -26.14
C ARG A 108 -23.56 -52.83 -27.57
N GLU A 109 -24.33 -52.36 -28.56
CA GLU A 109 -23.98 -52.45 -29.99
C GLU A 109 -22.72 -51.62 -30.31
N ASP A 110 -22.62 -50.41 -29.76
CA ASP A 110 -21.48 -49.51 -29.99
C ASP A 110 -20.16 -50.12 -29.46
N TYR A 111 -20.19 -50.78 -28.30
CA TYR A 111 -19.02 -51.49 -27.77
C TYR A 111 -18.66 -52.74 -28.56
N ARG A 112 -19.65 -53.41 -29.15
CA ARG A 112 -19.43 -54.59 -30.01
C ARG A 112 -18.73 -54.17 -31.30
N GLU A 113 -19.17 -53.05 -31.89
CA GLU A 113 -18.54 -52.45 -33.07
C GLU A 113 -17.12 -51.94 -32.75
N ALA A 114 -16.92 -51.29 -31.60
CA ALA A 114 -15.60 -50.88 -31.13
C ALA A 114 -14.63 -52.06 -31.00
N LEU A 115 -15.07 -53.19 -30.44
CA LEU A 115 -14.25 -54.41 -30.33
C LEU A 115 -13.87 -54.99 -31.70
N ILE A 116 -14.77 -54.93 -32.69
CA ILE A 116 -14.49 -55.38 -34.05
C ILE A 116 -13.41 -54.49 -34.67
N MET A 117 -13.53 -53.17 -34.54
CA MET A 117 -12.56 -52.20 -35.06
C MET A 117 -11.18 -52.33 -34.39
N LEU A 118 -11.15 -52.51 -33.08
CA LEU A 118 -9.90 -52.75 -32.33
C LEU A 118 -9.22 -54.05 -32.75
N ARG A 119 -9.98 -55.13 -32.96
CA ARG A 119 -9.45 -56.40 -33.50
C ARG A 119 -8.98 -56.28 -34.95
N ALA A 120 -9.55 -55.37 -35.73
CA ALA A 120 -9.09 -55.04 -37.08
C ALA A 120 -7.80 -54.19 -37.09
N GLY A 121 -7.31 -53.76 -35.91
CA GLY A 121 -6.06 -53.01 -35.77
C GLY A 121 -6.23 -51.49 -35.83
N GLU A 122 -7.46 -50.96 -35.78
CA GLU A 122 -7.68 -49.51 -35.68
C GLU A 122 -7.19 -48.96 -34.34
N ARG A 123 -6.69 -47.71 -34.34
CA ARG A 123 -6.19 -47.07 -33.12
C ARG A 123 -7.36 -46.69 -32.19
N PRO A 124 -7.23 -46.84 -30.86
CA PRO A 124 -8.30 -46.48 -29.90
C PRO A 124 -8.84 -45.07 -30.08
N GLU A 125 -7.98 -44.13 -30.47
CA GLU A 125 -8.33 -42.73 -30.73
C GLU A 125 -9.23 -42.54 -31.95
N GLU A 126 -9.01 -43.34 -32.99
CA GLU A 126 -9.78 -43.32 -34.23
C GLU A 126 -11.15 -43.95 -34.01
N VAL A 127 -11.18 -45.08 -33.30
CA VAL A 127 -12.43 -45.78 -32.90
C VAL A 127 -13.30 -44.88 -32.01
N ALA A 128 -12.71 -44.22 -31.02
CA ALA A 128 -13.42 -43.28 -30.15
C ALA A 128 -14.04 -42.12 -30.94
N LYS A 129 -13.30 -41.54 -31.90
CA LYS A 129 -13.81 -40.48 -32.78
C LYS A 129 -14.92 -40.97 -33.72
N ARG A 130 -14.77 -42.16 -34.30
CA ARG A 130 -15.74 -42.72 -35.26
C ARG A 130 -17.08 -43.07 -34.61
N LEU A 131 -17.04 -43.65 -33.42
CA LEU A 131 -18.24 -44.12 -32.71
C LEU A 131 -18.83 -43.06 -31.76
N GLY A 132 -18.10 -41.96 -31.56
CA GLY A 132 -18.50 -40.88 -30.64
C GLY A 132 -18.45 -41.32 -29.18
N LEU A 133 -17.45 -42.16 -28.83
CA LEU A 133 -17.28 -42.79 -27.52
C LEU A 133 -16.13 -42.17 -26.73
N TYR A 134 -16.12 -42.37 -25.41
CA TYR A 134 -15.02 -41.91 -24.57
C TYR A 134 -13.74 -42.70 -24.91
N LYS A 135 -12.65 -41.98 -25.21
CA LYS A 135 -11.33 -42.58 -25.45
C LYS A 135 -10.93 -43.57 -24.35
N GLY A 136 -11.16 -43.21 -23.09
CA GLY A 136 -10.85 -44.09 -21.95
C GLY A 136 -11.64 -45.40 -21.94
N GLU A 137 -12.89 -45.43 -22.44
CA GLU A 137 -13.66 -46.66 -22.55
C GLU A 137 -13.11 -47.59 -23.63
N ILE A 138 -12.65 -47.02 -24.74
CA ILE A 138 -12.04 -47.78 -25.85
C ILE A 138 -10.66 -48.30 -25.46
N GLU A 139 -9.85 -47.51 -24.76
CA GLU A 139 -8.56 -47.93 -24.22
C GLU A 139 -8.72 -49.08 -23.21
N LEU A 140 -9.75 -49.00 -22.36
CA LEU A 140 -10.09 -50.08 -21.44
C LEU A 140 -10.50 -51.35 -22.20
N LEU A 141 -11.32 -51.22 -23.25
CA LEU A 141 -11.72 -52.35 -24.10
C LEU A 141 -10.52 -53.00 -24.80
N ALA A 142 -9.60 -52.20 -25.33
CA ALA A 142 -8.37 -52.70 -25.96
C ALA A 142 -7.47 -53.43 -24.94
N ALA A 143 -7.35 -52.90 -23.73
CA ALA A 143 -6.60 -53.54 -22.65
C ALA A 143 -7.24 -54.89 -22.24
N LEU A 144 -8.56 -54.92 -22.07
CA LEU A 144 -9.31 -56.13 -21.74
C LEU A 144 -9.24 -57.18 -22.86
N SER A 145 -9.35 -56.78 -24.13
CA SER A 145 -9.26 -57.72 -25.25
C SER A 145 -7.89 -58.36 -25.38
N ASN A 146 -6.82 -57.64 -25.02
CA ASN A 146 -5.45 -58.15 -25.01
C ASN A 146 -5.15 -59.08 -23.83
N LEU A 147 -5.90 -58.97 -22.74
CA LEU A 147 -5.85 -59.89 -21.59
C LEU A 147 -6.56 -61.21 -21.90
N ASP A 148 -7.70 -61.15 -22.59
CA ASP A 148 -8.56 -62.30 -22.92
C ASP A 148 -8.00 -63.17 -24.07
N SER A 149 -6.97 -62.70 -24.77
CA SER A 149 -6.32 -63.40 -25.89
C SER A 149 -4.99 -64.06 -25.52
N ARG A 150 -4.69 -64.15 -24.21
CA ARG A 150 -3.60 -64.96 -23.63
C ARG A 150 -4.17 -66.17 -22.91
#